data_AF-A0A9W9UTK4-F1
#
_entry.id   AF-A0A9W9UTK4-F1
#
_cell.length_a   1.000
_cell.length_b   1.000
_cell.length_c   1.000
_cell.angle_alpha   90.00
_cell.angle_beta   90.00
_cell.angle_gamma   90.00
#
_symmetry.space_group_name_H-M   'P 1'
#
loop_
_entity.id
_entity.type
_entity.pdbx_description
1 polymer ?
#
loop_
_entity_poly.entity_id
_entity_poly.type
_entity_poly.pdbx_seq_one_letter_code
_entity_poly.pdbx_strand_id
1 'polypeptide(L)'
;MFLDDEYPPSAIFLEYIAGLEMISLQNYTPQRMNNFVEGIQQIHKALVRHRDPKPRNMMVVMDTPERVVWLDFDRAETYDEDQITVEQKDLLGEENEIVNGFIYCLATDHEKGKLNEAYIFYCT
;
A
#
# COMPACT_ATOMS: atom_id res chain seq x y z
N MET A 1 -18.29 -11.29 11.32
CA MET A 1 -19.31 -10.69 12.20
C MET A 1 -18.98 -11.11 13.61
N PHE A 2 -18.83 -10.18 14.54
CA PHE A 2 -18.59 -10.51 15.95
C PHE A 2 -19.93 -11.01 16.51
N LEU A 3 -20.08 -12.33 16.57
CA LEU A 3 -21.38 -12.99 16.77
C LEU A 3 -22.00 -12.69 18.14
N ASP A 4 -21.18 -12.24 19.09
CA ASP A 4 -21.58 -11.99 20.47
C ASP A 4 -21.80 -10.50 20.78
N ASP A 5 -21.58 -9.59 19.82
CA ASP A 5 -21.73 -8.15 20.03
C ASP A 5 -23.19 -7.70 19.83
N GLU A 6 -23.70 -6.88 20.76
CA GLU A 6 -25.06 -6.30 20.71
C GLU A 6 -25.24 -5.35 19.51
N TYR A 7 -24.16 -4.65 19.11
CA TYR A 7 -24.14 -3.70 18.02
C TYR A 7 -23.06 -4.07 17.00
N PRO A 8 -23.25 -3.79 15.71
CA PRO A 8 -22.20 -3.99 14.73
C PRO A 8 -20.99 -3.11 15.06
N PRO A 9 -19.76 -3.60 14.81
CA PRO A 9 -18.56 -2.79 14.97
C PRO A 9 -18.65 -1.55 14.08
N SER A 10 -18.34 -0.37 14.65
CA SER A 10 -18.46 0.91 13.95
C SER A 10 -17.14 1.65 13.76
N ALA A 11 -16.08 1.20 14.43
CA ALA A 11 -14.75 1.79 14.35
C ALA A 11 -13.67 0.76 14.72
N ILE A 12 -12.47 0.96 14.16
CA ILE A 12 -11.27 0.23 14.56
C ILE A 12 -10.34 1.24 15.22
N PHE A 13 -9.85 0.91 16.40
CA PHE A 13 -8.81 1.70 17.07
C PHE A 13 -7.46 1.05 16.80
N LEU A 14 -6.53 1.83 16.25
CA LEU A 14 -5.19 1.38 15.90
C LEU A 14 -4.16 2.04 16.83
N GLU A 15 -2.95 1.51 16.83
CA GLU A 15 -1.84 2.19 17.48
C GLU A 15 -1.61 3.59 16.87
N TYR A 16 -1.22 4.54 17.71
CA TYR A 16 -0.80 5.86 17.23
C TYR A 16 0.66 5.78 16.77
N ILE A 17 0.90 5.98 15.48
CA ILE A 17 2.24 6.05 14.91
C ILE A 17 2.60 7.54 14.71
N ALA A 18 3.53 8.05 15.53
CA ALA A 18 3.98 9.43 15.43
C ALA A 18 4.72 9.70 14.11
N GLY A 19 4.50 10.86 13.50
CA GLY A 19 5.18 11.26 12.27
C GLY A 19 4.78 10.45 11.04
N LEU A 20 3.57 9.86 11.04
CA LEU A 20 3.02 9.13 9.91
C LEU A 20 2.55 10.13 8.83
N GLU A 21 3.16 10.09 7.65
CA GLU A 21 2.84 10.95 6.53
C GLU A 21 2.58 10.13 5.26
N MET A 22 1.71 10.64 4.38
CA MET A 22 1.53 10.06 3.06
C MET A 22 2.82 10.19 2.23
N ILE A 23 3.15 9.18 1.44
CA ILE A 23 4.26 9.29 0.49
C ILE A 23 4.03 10.46 -0.49
N SER A 24 5.09 11.23 -0.75
CA SER A 24 5.13 12.39 -1.62
C SER A 24 6.54 12.61 -2.16
N LEU A 25 6.74 13.64 -2.98
CA LEU A 25 8.08 14.01 -3.43
C LEU A 25 8.98 14.49 -2.29
N GLN A 26 8.42 15.13 -1.26
CA GLN A 26 9.19 15.73 -0.18
C GLN A 26 9.80 14.69 0.75
N ASN A 27 9.15 13.54 0.88
CA ASN A 27 9.56 12.44 1.75
C ASN A 27 9.94 11.18 0.96
N TYR A 28 10.22 11.33 -0.34
CA TYR A 28 10.73 10.27 -1.19
C TYR A 28 12.15 9.87 -0.78
N THR A 29 12.41 8.57 -0.69
CA THR A 29 13.76 7.99 -0.75
C THR A 29 13.72 6.67 -1.51
N PRO A 30 14.82 6.28 -2.20
CA PRO A 30 14.87 4.97 -2.87
C PRO A 30 14.59 3.79 -1.92
N GLN A 31 15.07 3.88 -0.68
CA GLN A 31 14.85 2.82 0.30
C GLN A 31 13.39 2.70 0.75
N ARG A 32 12.67 3.84 0.92
CA ARG A 32 11.21 3.81 1.17
C ARG A 32 10.46 3.14 0.02
N MET A 33 10.87 3.39 -1.22
CA MET A 33 10.26 2.76 -2.39
C MET A 33 10.46 1.24 -2.37
N ASN A 34 11.69 0.79 -2.14
CA ASN A 34 12.00 -0.63 -2.00
C ASN A 34 11.16 -1.28 -0.89
N ASN A 35 11.02 -0.60 0.26
CA ASN A 35 10.23 -1.12 1.38
C ASN A 35 8.73 -1.18 1.05
N PHE A 36 8.19 -0.28 0.21
CA PHE A 36 6.82 -0.41 -0.28
C PHE A 36 6.65 -1.61 -1.21
N VAL A 37 7.58 -1.84 -2.14
CA VAL A 37 7.59 -3.04 -3.01
C VAL A 37 7.64 -4.31 -2.17
N GLU A 38 8.55 -4.37 -1.21
CA GLU A 38 8.67 -5.51 -0.31
C GLU A 38 7.37 -5.70 0.49
N GLY A 39 6.81 -4.61 1.02
CA GLY A 39 5.56 -4.64 1.77
C GLY A 39 4.40 -5.23 0.97
N ILE A 40 4.17 -4.78 -0.27
CA ILE A 40 3.09 -5.34 -1.10
C ILE A 40 3.37 -6.80 -1.48
N GLN A 41 4.64 -7.17 -1.72
CA GLN A 41 5.01 -8.56 -1.98
C GLN A 41 4.76 -9.46 -0.75
N GLN A 42 5.01 -8.99 0.47
CA GLN A 42 4.67 -9.74 1.68
C GLN A 42 3.16 -9.88 1.87
N ILE A 43 2.38 -8.84 1.59
CA ILE A 43 0.91 -8.89 1.59
C ILE A 43 0.43 -9.99 0.61
N HIS A 44 0.95 -10.00 -0.62
CA HIS A 44 0.60 -11.00 -1.63
C HIS A 44 1.08 -12.41 -1.26
N LYS A 45 2.25 -12.54 -0.64
CA LYS A 45 2.77 -13.82 -0.13
C LYS A 45 1.88 -14.41 0.95
N ALA A 46 1.20 -13.57 1.73
CA ALA A 46 0.16 -13.97 2.67
C ALA A 46 -1.19 -14.27 1.99
N LEU A 47 -1.23 -14.33 0.64
CA LEU A 47 -2.42 -14.55 -0.18
C LEU A 47 -3.50 -13.48 0.03
N VAL A 48 -3.08 -12.25 0.28
CA VAL A 48 -3.96 -11.08 0.38
C VAL A 48 -3.69 -10.18 -0.81
N ARG A 49 -4.75 -9.72 -1.48
CA ARG A 49 -4.72 -8.62 -2.44
C ARG A 49 -5.25 -7.37 -1.74
N HIS A 50 -4.52 -6.26 -1.80
CA HIS A 50 -4.91 -5.01 -1.14
C HIS A 50 -6.09 -4.31 -1.84
N ARG A 51 -6.15 -4.39 -3.18
CA ARG A 51 -7.10 -3.74 -4.10
C ARG A 51 -7.12 -2.22 -4.16
N ASP A 52 -6.43 -1.54 -3.27
CA ASP A 52 -6.34 -0.09 -3.24
C ASP A 52 -4.94 0.40 -2.90
N PRO A 53 -3.91 0.04 -3.69
CA PRO A 53 -2.51 0.37 -3.44
C PRO A 53 -2.20 1.82 -3.85
N LYS A 54 -3.02 2.76 -3.40
CA LYS A 54 -2.93 4.17 -3.73
C LYS A 54 -2.01 4.88 -2.74
N PRO A 55 -1.37 6.01 -3.14
CA PRO A 55 -0.47 6.74 -2.26
C PRO A 55 -1.07 7.12 -0.90
N ARG A 56 -2.38 7.38 -0.81
CA ARG A 56 -3.08 7.65 0.47
C ARG A 56 -2.96 6.53 1.51
N ASN A 57 -2.72 5.30 1.05
CA ASN A 57 -2.58 4.09 1.86
C ASN A 57 -1.09 3.70 2.02
N MET A 58 -0.18 4.48 1.44
CA MET A 58 1.26 4.27 1.46
C MET A 58 1.91 5.33 2.34
N MET A 59 2.12 4.99 3.60
CA MET A 59 2.60 5.94 4.61
C MET A 59 4.07 5.75 4.91
N VAL A 60 4.75 6.84 5.24
CA VAL A 60 6.14 6.87 5.71
C VAL A 60 6.17 7.37 7.15
N VAL A 61 7.09 6.87 7.95
CA VAL A 61 7.35 7.39 9.30
C VAL A 61 8.53 8.35 9.22
N MET A 62 8.34 9.61 9.59
CA MET A 62 9.35 10.66 9.42
C MET A 62 10.54 10.52 10.37
N ASP A 63 10.29 10.10 11.62
CA ASP A 63 11.32 9.97 12.66
C ASP A 63 12.03 8.62 12.66
N THR A 64 11.55 7.67 11.85
CA THR A 64 12.21 6.38 11.63
C THR A 64 12.50 6.26 10.15
N PRO A 65 13.72 6.67 9.73
CA PRO A 65 14.12 6.62 8.32
C PRO A 65 13.73 5.26 7.75
N GLU A 66 13.13 5.28 6.56
CA GLU A 66 12.82 4.07 5.78
C GLU A 66 11.63 3.22 6.26
N ARG A 67 11.12 3.38 7.48
CA ARG A 67 9.88 2.67 7.88
C ARG A 67 8.70 3.16 7.04
N VAL A 68 8.01 2.21 6.41
CA VAL A 68 6.77 2.43 5.67
C VAL A 68 5.63 1.63 6.28
N VAL A 69 4.39 2.07 6.03
CA VAL A 69 3.17 1.43 6.54
C VAL A 69 2.14 1.40 5.41
N TRP A 70 1.54 0.22 5.21
CA TRP A 70 0.36 0.04 4.36
C TRP A 70 -0.89 0.15 5.23
N LEU A 71 -1.86 0.97 4.80
CA LEU A 71 -3.12 1.19 5.50
C LEU A 71 -4.32 0.77 4.63
N ASP A 72 -5.48 0.67 5.28
CA ASP A 72 -6.78 0.54 4.64
C ASP A 72 -6.98 -0.73 3.80
N PHE A 73 -7.28 -1.83 4.52
CA PHE A 73 -7.57 -3.14 3.93
C PHE A 73 -9.08 -3.40 3.80
N ASP A 74 -9.93 -2.37 3.79
CA ASP A 74 -11.38 -2.52 3.73
C ASP A 74 -11.88 -3.24 2.45
N ARG A 75 -11.14 -3.06 1.35
CA ARG A 75 -11.36 -3.69 0.05
C ARG A 75 -10.53 -4.95 -0.16
N ALA A 76 -9.69 -5.33 0.78
CA ALA A 76 -8.76 -6.43 0.56
C ALA A 76 -9.49 -7.75 0.28
N GLU A 77 -8.91 -8.55 -0.61
CA GLU A 77 -9.37 -9.90 -0.93
C GLU A 77 -8.37 -10.90 -0.35
N THR A 78 -8.84 -11.91 0.36
CA THR A 78 -8.01 -13.02 0.85
C THR A 78 -8.27 -14.27 0.04
N TYR A 79 -7.22 -14.96 -0.36
CA TYR A 79 -7.31 -16.20 -1.12
C TYR A 79 -6.89 -17.39 -0.27
N ASP A 80 -7.53 -18.52 -0.52
CA ASP A 80 -7.19 -19.80 0.10
C ASP A 80 -6.03 -20.44 -0.68
N GLU A 81 -5.00 -20.90 0.03
CA GLU A 81 -3.78 -21.48 -0.56
C GLU A 81 -4.07 -22.70 -1.44
N ASP A 82 -5.04 -23.53 -1.03
CA ASP A 82 -5.38 -24.76 -1.74
C ASP A 82 -6.32 -24.51 -2.93
N GLN A 83 -6.98 -23.35 -2.97
CA GLN A 83 -8.02 -23.04 -3.97
C GLN A 83 -7.69 -21.84 -4.87
N ILE A 84 -6.58 -21.14 -4.64
CA ILE A 84 -6.24 -19.94 -5.40
C ILE A 84 -6.14 -20.23 -6.90
N THR A 85 -6.93 -19.49 -7.69
CA THR A 85 -6.98 -19.66 -9.15
C THR A 85 -5.79 -19.00 -9.84
N VAL A 86 -5.57 -19.35 -11.12
CA VAL A 86 -4.57 -18.66 -11.95
C VAL A 86 -4.92 -17.18 -12.08
N GLU A 87 -6.19 -16.85 -12.32
CA GLU A 87 -6.65 -15.46 -12.40
C GLU A 87 -6.39 -14.69 -11.11
N GLN A 88 -6.62 -15.28 -9.94
CA GLN A 88 -6.31 -14.63 -8.66
C GLN A 88 -4.81 -14.40 -8.46
N LYS A 89 -3.96 -15.31 -8.93
CA LYS A 89 -2.49 -15.10 -8.93
C LYS A 89 -2.09 -13.98 -9.88
N ASP A 90 -2.71 -13.90 -11.06
CA ASP A 90 -2.48 -12.83 -12.01
C ASP A 90 -2.90 -11.48 -11.43
N LEU A 91 -4.02 -11.40 -10.70
CA LEU A 91 -4.46 -10.18 -10.01
C LEU A 91 -3.47 -9.70 -8.93
N LEU A 92 -2.77 -10.61 -8.23
CA LEU A 92 -1.68 -10.25 -7.32
C LEU A 92 -0.46 -9.74 -8.11
N GLY A 93 -0.19 -10.32 -9.27
CA GLY A 93 0.84 -9.85 -10.21
C GLY A 93 0.57 -8.44 -10.71
N GLU A 94 -0.65 -8.17 -11.18
CA GLU A 94 -1.09 -6.85 -11.64
C GLU A 94 -0.96 -5.79 -10.54
N GLU A 95 -1.34 -6.12 -9.30
CA GLU A 95 -1.19 -5.20 -8.17
C GLU A 95 0.28 -4.87 -7.88
N ASN A 96 1.18 -5.85 -8.00
CA ASN A 96 2.62 -5.61 -7.93
C ASN A 96 3.10 -4.68 -9.05
N GLU A 97 2.61 -4.86 -10.29
CA GLU A 97 2.96 -3.99 -11.42
C GLU A 97 2.46 -2.56 -11.21
N ILE A 98 1.27 -2.37 -10.65
CA ILE A 98 0.73 -1.04 -10.30
C ILE A 98 1.64 -0.34 -9.29
N VAL A 99 2.06 -1.02 -8.21
CA VAL A 99 2.96 -0.43 -7.21
C VAL A 99 4.32 -0.10 -7.81
N ASN A 100 4.88 -1.00 -8.62
CA ASN A 100 6.16 -0.76 -9.30
C ASN A 100 6.07 0.42 -10.28
N GLY A 101 4.97 0.54 -11.01
CA GLY A 101 4.70 1.65 -11.92
C GLY A 101 4.64 2.98 -11.18
N PHE A 102 3.91 3.04 -10.06
CA PHE A 102 3.87 4.22 -9.20
C PHE A 102 5.28 4.64 -8.73
N ILE A 103 6.06 3.68 -8.23
CA ILE A 103 7.40 3.92 -7.71
C ILE A 103 8.34 4.46 -8.79
N TYR A 104 8.29 3.86 -9.98
CA TYR A 104 9.08 4.32 -11.12
C TYR A 104 8.71 5.76 -11.52
N CYS A 105 7.41 6.05 -11.60
CA CYS A 105 6.92 7.40 -11.89
C CYS A 105 7.35 8.41 -10.83
N LEU A 106 7.27 8.05 -9.53
CA LEU A 106 7.62 8.96 -8.44
C LEU A 106 9.13 9.21 -8.38
N ALA A 107 9.95 8.20 -8.65
CA ALA A 107 11.40 8.34 -8.79
C ALA A 107 11.75 9.32 -9.90
N THR A 108 11.11 9.18 -11.07
CA THR A 108 11.28 10.08 -12.21
C THR A 108 10.87 11.52 -11.87
N ASP A 109 9.74 11.69 -11.18
CA ASP A 109 9.26 13.00 -10.76
C ASP A 109 10.17 13.65 -9.70
N HIS A 110 10.76 12.84 -8.82
CA HIS A 110 11.72 13.31 -7.81
C HIS A 110 12.99 13.84 -8.46
N GLU A 111 13.55 13.15 -9.46
CA GLU A 111 14.70 13.64 -10.23
C GLU A 111 14.41 15.00 -10.92
N LYS A 112 13.17 15.19 -11.39
CA LYS A 112 12.71 16.43 -12.01
C LYS A 112 12.33 17.52 -10.99
N GLY A 113 12.19 17.17 -9.70
CA GLY A 113 11.68 18.06 -8.66
C GLY A 113 10.23 18.48 -8.86
N LYS A 114 9.43 17.73 -9.64
CA LYS A 114 8.06 18.11 -10.01
C LYS A 114 7.18 16.87 -10.17
N LEU A 115 6.03 16.87 -9.50
CA LEU A 115 5.03 15.82 -9.63
C LEU A 115 4.31 15.94 -10.98
N ASN A 116 4.42 14.92 -11.82
CA ASN A 116 3.83 14.88 -13.15
C ASN A 116 3.44 13.44 -13.53
N GLU A 117 4.41 12.53 -13.63
CA GLU A 117 4.15 11.15 -14.03
C GLU A 117 3.35 10.39 -12.97
N ALA A 118 3.72 10.57 -11.69
CA ALA A 118 3.06 9.90 -10.58
C ALA A 118 1.72 10.55 -10.18
N TYR A 119 1.41 11.74 -10.72
CA TYR A 119 0.22 12.51 -10.34
C TYR A 119 -1.09 11.71 -10.48
N ILE A 120 -1.20 10.89 -11.52
CA ILE A 120 -2.38 10.07 -11.79
C ILE A 120 -2.69 9.09 -10.66
N PHE A 121 -1.68 8.63 -9.92
CA PHE A 121 -1.86 7.72 -8.79
C PHE A 121 -2.48 8.41 -7.57
N TYR A 122 -2.33 9.72 -7.44
CA TYR A 122 -2.93 10.52 -6.37
C TYR A 122 -4.37 10.96 -6.69
N CYS A 123 -4.78 10.88 -7.95
CA CYS A 123 -6.10 11.31 -8.41
C CYS A 123 -7.07 10.15 -8.41
N THR A 124 -7.69 9.83 -7.28
CA THR A 124 -8.95 9.04 -7.14
C THR A 124 -9.22 8.72 -5.69
#